data_AF-A0A6P5AB38-F1
#
_entry.id   AF-A0A6P5AB38-F1
#
_cell.length_a   1.000
_cell.length_b   1.000
_cell.length_c   1.000
_cell.angle_alpha   90.00
_cell.angle_beta   90.00
_cell.angle_gamma   90.00
#
_symmetry.space_group_name_H-M   'P 1'
#
loop_
_entity.id
_entity.type
_entity.pdbx_description
1 polymer ?
#
loop_
_entity_poly.entity_id
_entity_poly.type
_entity_poly.pdbx_seq_one_letter_code
_entity_poly.pdbx_strand_id
1 'polypeptide(L)'
;MGVGTKQTRLVLLALTAAALWSGPSVGTPYRGDAPDGRGEWEARPAGRGDPAAGRSDRQDQALWDVVEALEWTVDFFRRSYRDINLDGLYGLRIAEGQLGLMLETVADGSAHHTVRHVIHRLGRIKVRITRISHHALHLLRSRDMEYFRKFEAVVKEPFLLRTPWKYLRTEEEEQREETMTETWFPGNLSDHCLAEVTGGLNSDKHRDRKCTVSERCWRFITASHTSGYTLSHQILWTILGEHVGCMENIDKYARRRGMLEGTAELRHRHCSSALHHMEALMHRGAAQADQDMFLETRSGIHPPDGGF
;
A
#
# COMPACT_ATOMS: atom_id res chain seq x y z
N MET A 1 13.79 13.50 -23.54
CA MET A 1 13.47 12.26 -22.81
C MET A 1 13.71 12.53 -21.33
N GLY A 2 12.69 12.46 -20.46
CA GLY A 2 12.93 12.66 -19.01
C GLY A 2 11.85 13.37 -18.19
N VAL A 3 10.59 13.45 -18.64
CA VAL A 3 9.50 14.09 -17.85
C VAL A 3 8.62 13.05 -17.14
N GLY A 4 8.63 11.78 -17.59
CA GLY A 4 7.72 10.74 -17.12
C GLY A 4 8.14 9.96 -15.87
N THR A 5 9.24 10.32 -15.19
CA THR A 5 9.74 9.57 -14.00
C THR A 5 9.41 10.24 -12.67
N LYS A 6 9.12 11.54 -12.66
CA LYS A 6 8.81 12.30 -11.42
C LYS A 6 7.33 12.28 -11.05
N GLN A 7 6.41 12.20 -12.03
CA GLN A 7 4.95 12.15 -11.79
C GLN A 7 4.45 10.77 -11.30
N THR A 8 5.11 9.68 -11.66
CA THR A 8 4.63 8.30 -11.39
C THR A 8 4.79 7.88 -9.92
N ARG A 9 5.71 8.51 -9.17
CA ARG A 9 5.90 8.22 -7.74
C ARG A 9 4.75 8.73 -6.87
N LEU A 10 3.94 9.67 -7.35
CA LEU A 10 2.82 10.25 -6.60
C LEU A 10 1.55 9.38 -6.66
N VAL A 11 1.36 8.62 -7.75
CA VAL A 11 0.20 7.72 -7.91
C VAL A 11 0.22 6.59 -6.87
N LEU A 12 1.40 6.14 -6.43
CA LEU A 12 1.53 5.11 -5.39
C LEU A 12 1.13 5.60 -3.98
N LEU A 13 1.29 6.90 -3.70
CA LEU A 13 0.84 7.50 -2.44
C LEU A 13 -0.69 7.62 -2.38
N ALA A 14 -1.36 7.77 -3.53
CA ALA A 14 -2.82 7.78 -3.61
C ALA A 14 -3.44 6.42 -3.28
N LEU A 15 -2.81 5.34 -3.75
CA LEU A 15 -3.29 3.97 -3.52
C LEU A 15 -3.06 3.49 -2.09
N THR A 16 -2.06 4.03 -1.40
CA THR A 16 -1.78 3.69 0.02
C THR A 16 -2.60 4.52 1.02
N ALA A 17 -3.07 5.71 0.64
CA ALA A 17 -3.86 6.59 1.51
C ALA A 17 -5.36 6.30 1.49
N ALA A 18 -5.88 5.67 0.42
CA ALA A 18 -7.26 5.24 0.32
C ALA A 18 -7.56 3.92 1.08
N ALA A 19 -6.53 3.09 1.30
CA ALA A 19 -6.62 1.76 1.89
C ALA A 19 -6.58 1.72 3.43
N LEU A 20 -6.96 2.80 4.12
CA LEU A 20 -6.90 2.90 5.60
C LEU A 20 -8.28 3.12 6.23
N TRP A 21 -9.36 2.74 5.55
CA TRP A 21 -10.72 3.00 6.01
C TRP A 21 -11.44 1.77 6.59
N SER A 22 -11.56 1.73 7.91
CA SER A 22 -12.62 0.97 8.61
C SER A 22 -13.17 1.80 9.78
N GLY A 23 -14.43 2.26 9.68
CA GLY A 23 -15.16 2.95 10.77
C GLY A 23 -16.53 3.50 10.33
N PRO A 24 -17.57 3.46 11.21
CA PRO A 24 -18.96 3.25 10.80
C PRO A 24 -19.68 4.50 10.29
N SER A 25 -20.55 4.28 9.30
CA SER A 25 -21.43 5.25 8.65
C SER A 25 -22.75 5.40 9.42
N VAL A 26 -23.02 6.58 9.98
CA VAL A 26 -24.38 7.10 10.20
C VAL A 26 -24.37 8.63 10.14
N GLY A 27 -25.19 9.24 9.25
CA GLY A 27 -25.58 10.65 9.38
C GLY A 27 -25.81 11.45 8.09
N THR A 28 -26.91 11.15 7.39
CA THR A 28 -27.82 11.99 6.54
C THR A 28 -27.33 13.22 5.73
N PRO A 29 -27.88 13.43 4.51
CA PRO A 29 -27.49 14.52 3.60
C PRO A 29 -28.24 15.84 3.86
N TYR A 30 -27.53 16.97 3.79
CA TYR A 30 -28.14 18.30 3.78
C TYR A 30 -28.35 18.77 2.33
N ARG A 31 -29.62 18.98 1.97
CA ARG A 31 -30.11 19.63 0.73
C ARG A 31 -29.95 21.15 0.88
N GLY A 32 -29.44 21.81 -0.16
CA GLY A 32 -29.49 23.26 -0.31
C GLY A 32 -29.71 23.60 -1.78
N ASP A 33 -30.80 24.30 -2.05
CA ASP A 33 -31.37 24.58 -3.37
C ASP A 33 -30.52 25.50 -4.26
N ALA A 34 -30.74 25.37 -5.57
CA ALA A 34 -30.19 26.20 -6.63
C ALA A 34 -30.94 27.54 -6.77
N PRO A 35 -30.29 28.61 -7.28
CA PRO A 35 -31.00 29.71 -7.92
C PRO A 35 -30.97 29.60 -9.45
N ASP A 36 -32.16 29.73 -10.01
CA ASP A 36 -32.49 30.05 -11.40
C ASP A 36 -31.78 31.36 -11.85
N GLY A 37 -31.34 31.39 -13.10
CA GLY A 37 -30.61 32.52 -13.68
C GLY A 37 -30.33 32.32 -15.16
N ARG A 38 -31.39 32.34 -15.97
CA ARG A 38 -31.34 32.45 -17.44
C ARG A 38 -30.35 33.54 -17.89
N GLY A 39 -29.32 33.13 -18.61
CA GLY A 39 -28.40 33.99 -19.37
C GLY A 39 -28.05 33.29 -20.67
N GLU A 40 -28.15 34.03 -21.76
CA GLU A 40 -28.18 33.60 -23.15
C GLU A 40 -26.97 32.74 -23.58
N TRP A 41 -27.25 31.65 -24.29
CA TRP A 41 -26.24 30.81 -24.94
C TRP A 41 -25.81 31.46 -26.26
N GLU A 42 -24.87 32.40 -26.22
CA GLU A 42 -24.05 32.70 -27.40
C GLU A 42 -23.07 31.53 -27.61
N ALA A 43 -23.29 30.80 -28.70
CA ALA A 43 -22.39 29.76 -29.15
C ALA A 43 -21.00 30.35 -29.48
N ARG A 44 -20.05 30.20 -28.55
CA ARG A 44 -18.64 30.42 -28.84
C ARG A 44 -18.17 29.37 -29.86
N PRO A 45 -17.44 29.77 -30.93
CA PRO A 45 -16.94 28.82 -31.90
C PRO A 45 -16.01 27.83 -31.21
N ALA A 46 -16.16 26.55 -31.53
CA ALA A 46 -15.28 25.48 -31.10
C ALA A 46 -13.85 25.76 -31.58
N GLY A 47 -13.09 26.50 -30.78
CA GLY A 47 -11.66 26.57 -30.91
C GLY A 47 -11.11 25.16 -30.77
N ARG A 48 -10.34 24.71 -31.76
CA ARG A 48 -9.49 23.52 -31.63
C ARG A 48 -8.49 23.79 -30.51
N GLY A 49 -8.90 23.45 -29.28
CA GLY A 49 -8.01 23.42 -28.14
C GLY A 49 -6.90 22.41 -28.40
N ASP A 50 -5.67 22.79 -28.09
CA ASP A 50 -4.52 21.91 -28.19
C ASP A 50 -4.75 20.67 -27.31
N PRO A 51 -4.81 19.44 -27.87
CA PRO A 51 -4.99 18.21 -27.12
C PRO A 51 -3.94 18.00 -26.02
N ALA A 52 -2.76 18.62 -26.17
CA ALA A 52 -1.70 18.60 -25.17
C ALA A 52 -2.03 19.47 -23.94
N ALA A 53 -2.66 20.64 -24.13
CA ALA A 53 -3.07 21.52 -23.04
C ALA A 53 -4.13 20.85 -22.15
N GLY A 54 -5.15 20.24 -22.75
CA GLY A 54 -6.18 19.48 -22.00
C GLY A 54 -5.68 18.17 -21.37
N ARG A 55 -4.47 17.70 -21.70
CA ARG A 55 -3.82 16.56 -21.03
C ARG A 55 -3.02 17.02 -19.81
N SER A 56 -2.32 18.15 -19.91
CA SER A 56 -1.59 18.76 -18.79
C SER A 56 -2.53 19.17 -17.66
N ASP A 57 -3.64 19.83 -17.98
CA ASP A 57 -4.61 20.28 -16.97
C ASP A 57 -5.23 19.12 -16.18
N ARG A 58 -5.52 18.00 -16.85
CA ARG A 58 -6.03 16.78 -16.19
C ARG A 58 -5.00 16.10 -15.31
N GLN A 59 -3.73 16.10 -15.73
CA GLN A 59 -2.63 15.53 -14.93
C GLN A 59 -2.34 16.39 -13.70
N ASP A 60 -2.41 17.71 -13.83
CA ASP A 60 -2.25 18.64 -12.71
C ASP A 60 -3.42 18.51 -11.72
N GLN A 61 -4.66 18.39 -12.20
CA GLN A 61 -5.82 18.15 -11.32
C GLN A 61 -5.69 16.83 -10.56
N ALA A 62 -5.37 15.73 -11.25
CA ALA A 62 -5.18 14.44 -10.59
C ALA A 62 -4.07 14.49 -9.52
N LEU A 63 -3.00 15.24 -9.78
CA LEU A 63 -1.93 15.46 -8.81
C LEU A 63 -2.45 16.18 -7.55
N TRP A 64 -3.25 17.23 -7.73
CA TRP A 64 -3.87 17.96 -6.62
C TRP A 64 -4.85 17.11 -5.82
N ASP A 65 -5.69 16.31 -6.49
CA ASP A 65 -6.64 15.42 -5.85
C ASP A 65 -5.93 14.42 -4.92
N VAL A 66 -4.79 13.88 -5.36
CA VAL A 66 -3.96 12.98 -4.56
C VAL A 66 -3.35 13.68 -3.34
N VAL A 67 -2.81 14.90 -3.53
CA VAL A 67 -2.22 15.68 -2.43
C VAL A 67 -3.29 16.04 -1.41
N GLU A 68 -4.48 16.44 -1.86
CA GLU A 68 -5.60 16.72 -1.00
C GLU A 68 -6.03 15.46 -0.24
N ALA A 69 -6.28 14.34 -0.93
CA ALA A 69 -6.64 13.07 -0.29
C ALA A 69 -5.64 12.66 0.80
N LEU A 70 -4.33 12.82 0.56
CA LEU A 70 -3.29 12.61 1.56
C LEU A 70 -3.44 13.56 2.77
N GLU A 71 -3.73 14.84 2.56
CA GLU A 71 -3.98 15.79 3.65
C GLU A 71 -5.17 15.34 4.50
N TRP A 72 -6.27 14.91 3.88
CA TRP A 72 -7.46 14.39 4.57
C TRP A 72 -7.16 13.12 5.37
N THR A 73 -6.44 12.16 4.79
CA THR A 73 -6.02 10.93 5.49
C THR A 73 -5.15 11.26 6.71
N VAL A 74 -4.18 12.17 6.58
CA VAL A 74 -3.33 12.59 7.71
C VAL A 74 -4.13 13.39 8.76
N ASP A 75 -5.14 14.14 8.33
CA ASP A 75 -6.09 14.82 9.21
C ASP A 75 -6.92 13.84 10.04
N PHE A 76 -7.38 12.74 9.43
CA PHE A 76 -8.06 11.65 10.10
C PHE A 76 -7.14 11.02 11.15
N PHE A 77 -5.95 10.54 10.75
CA PHE A 77 -4.99 9.93 11.68
C PHE A 77 -4.59 10.86 12.82
N ARG A 78 -4.51 12.17 12.59
CA ARG A 78 -4.25 13.14 13.67
C ARG A 78 -5.34 13.13 14.75
N ARG A 79 -6.59 12.87 14.37
CA ARG A 79 -7.74 12.84 15.29
C ARG A 79 -7.92 11.45 15.92
N SER A 80 -7.51 10.39 15.22
CA SER A 80 -7.70 8.99 15.61
C SER A 80 -6.41 8.28 16.04
N TYR A 81 -5.26 8.96 16.17
CA TYR A 81 -3.97 8.32 16.51
C TYR A 81 -3.98 7.56 17.84
N ARG A 82 -4.95 7.84 18.70
CA ARG A 82 -5.14 7.11 19.95
C ARG A 82 -5.79 5.76 19.72
N ASP A 83 -6.43 5.49 18.60
CA ASP A 83 -7.13 4.23 18.32
C ASP A 83 -6.49 3.47 17.16
N ILE A 84 -5.36 3.99 16.66
CA ILE A 84 -4.58 3.34 15.61
C ILE A 84 -3.99 2.01 16.11
N ASN A 85 -4.14 0.98 15.28
CA ASN A 85 -3.46 -0.30 15.46
C ASN A 85 -2.05 -0.25 14.82
N LEU A 86 -1.35 -1.38 14.83
CA LEU A 86 -0.02 -1.48 14.21
C LEU A 86 -0.08 -1.21 12.71
N ASP A 87 -1.10 -1.70 12.01
CA ASP A 87 -1.22 -1.58 10.55
C ASP A 87 -1.39 -0.12 10.14
N GLY A 88 -2.19 0.65 10.88
CA GLY A 88 -2.30 2.08 10.68
C GLY A 88 -0.97 2.81 10.90
N LEU A 89 -0.21 2.45 11.94
CA LEU A 89 1.12 3.02 12.15
C LEU A 89 2.08 2.61 11.01
N TYR A 90 2.02 1.36 10.58
CA TYR A 90 2.81 0.85 9.47
C TYR A 90 2.54 1.63 8.18
N GLY A 91 1.27 1.85 7.83
CA GLY A 91 0.86 2.68 6.69
C GLY A 91 1.40 4.11 6.79
N LEU A 92 1.35 4.73 7.98
CA LEU A 92 1.95 6.05 8.20
C LEU A 92 3.47 6.04 8.01
N ARG A 93 4.18 4.98 8.43
CA ARG A 93 5.63 4.85 8.21
C ARG A 93 6.00 4.65 6.74
N ILE A 94 5.20 3.91 5.98
CA ILE A 94 5.33 3.83 4.51
C ILE A 94 5.17 5.23 3.90
N ALA A 95 4.07 5.91 4.20
CA ALA A 95 3.81 7.23 3.65
C ALA A 95 4.93 8.22 3.99
N GLU A 96 5.42 8.23 5.23
CA GLU A 96 6.54 9.05 5.68
C GLU A 96 7.82 8.80 4.88
N GLY A 97 8.18 7.53 4.70
CA GLY A 97 9.38 7.13 3.97
C GLY A 97 9.29 7.45 2.48
N GLN A 98 8.15 7.19 1.84
CA GLN A 98 7.94 7.49 0.42
C GLN A 98 7.94 8.99 0.14
N LEU A 99 7.30 9.80 1.00
CA LEU A 99 7.38 11.25 0.92
C LEU A 99 8.82 11.74 1.11
N GLY A 100 9.58 11.13 2.02
CA GLY A 100 11.01 11.41 2.21
C GLY A 100 11.82 11.22 0.92
N LEU A 101 11.74 10.04 0.32
CA LEU A 101 12.43 9.72 -0.94
C LEU A 101 12.02 10.64 -2.09
N MET A 102 10.74 11.00 -2.15
CA MET A 102 10.23 11.92 -3.16
C MET A 102 10.83 13.31 -2.99
N LEU A 103 10.81 13.86 -1.78
CA LEU A 103 11.33 15.20 -1.48
C LEU A 103 12.84 15.29 -1.70
N GLU A 104 13.60 14.23 -1.37
CA GLU A 104 15.02 14.10 -1.69
C GLU A 104 15.28 14.22 -3.20
N THR A 105 14.44 13.61 -4.03
CA THR A 105 14.61 13.57 -5.49
C THR A 105 14.32 14.91 -6.17
N VAL A 106 13.58 15.81 -5.51
CA VAL A 106 13.21 17.11 -6.09
C VAL A 106 14.00 18.28 -5.49
N ALA A 107 14.82 18.03 -4.47
CA ALA A 107 15.75 19.00 -3.89
C ALA A 107 16.90 19.40 -4.84
N ASP A 108 17.07 18.74 -5.99
CA ASP A 108 18.09 19.03 -7.01
C ASP A 108 17.87 20.33 -7.80
N GLY A 109 16.83 21.12 -7.48
CA GLY A 109 16.59 22.44 -8.04
C GLY A 109 15.96 22.45 -9.44
N SER A 110 15.65 21.29 -10.04
CA SER A 110 15.16 21.18 -11.41
C SER A 110 13.63 21.35 -11.59
N ALA A 111 12.90 21.71 -10.53
CA ALA A 111 11.43 21.67 -10.53
C ALA A 111 10.77 23.01 -10.91
N HIS A 112 9.80 22.94 -11.82
CA HIS A 112 8.94 24.06 -12.24
C HIS A 112 8.11 24.63 -11.06
N HIS A 113 7.65 25.89 -11.18
CA HIS A 113 6.98 26.61 -10.08
C HIS A 113 5.73 25.90 -9.51
N THR A 114 4.89 25.31 -10.36
CA THR A 114 3.70 24.51 -9.95
C THR A 114 4.09 23.33 -9.08
N VAL A 115 5.21 22.68 -9.40
CA VAL A 115 5.75 21.55 -8.63
C VAL A 115 6.25 22.02 -7.27
N ARG A 116 6.74 23.27 -7.13
CA ARG A 116 7.21 23.82 -5.86
C ARG A 116 6.11 23.90 -4.79
N HIS A 117 4.89 24.29 -5.17
CA HIS A 117 3.77 24.33 -4.24
C HIS A 117 3.37 22.94 -3.75
N VAL A 118 3.33 21.96 -4.66
CA VAL A 118 3.06 20.56 -4.35
C VAL A 118 4.14 19.99 -3.44
N ILE A 119 5.42 20.18 -3.75
CA ILE A 119 6.56 19.77 -2.91
C ILE A 119 6.42 20.35 -1.50
N HIS A 120 6.11 21.64 -1.37
CA HIS A 120 5.96 22.28 -0.07
C HIS A 120 4.80 21.67 0.73
N ARG A 121 3.65 21.40 0.09
CA ARG A 121 2.54 20.68 0.73
C ARG A 121 2.95 19.30 1.19
N LEU A 122 3.56 18.50 0.32
CA LEU A 122 4.06 17.15 0.65
C LEU A 122 5.06 17.18 1.81
N GLY A 123 5.93 18.20 1.88
CA GLY A 123 6.82 18.43 3.01
C GLY A 123 6.07 18.64 4.33
N ARG A 124 5.02 19.46 4.34
CA ARG A 124 4.16 19.65 5.52
C ARG A 124 3.42 18.38 5.91
N ILE A 125 2.89 17.65 4.93
CA ILE A 125 2.22 16.35 5.14
C ILE A 125 3.19 15.38 5.82
N LYS A 126 4.42 15.25 5.31
CA LYS A 126 5.47 14.41 5.90
C LYS A 126 5.73 14.77 7.36
N VAL A 127 5.95 16.06 7.68
CA VAL A 127 6.19 16.52 9.06
C VAL A 127 5.02 16.15 9.99
N ARG A 128 3.79 16.29 9.50
CA ARG A 128 2.60 15.90 10.27
C ARG A 128 2.54 14.40 10.52
N ILE A 129 2.82 13.58 9.50
CA ILE A 129 2.92 12.12 9.62
C ILE A 129 3.98 11.76 10.67
N THR A 130 5.19 12.31 10.59
CA THR A 130 6.26 12.06 11.56
C THR A 130 5.79 12.26 13.00
N ARG A 131 5.09 13.38 13.26
CA ARG A 131 4.57 13.70 14.60
C ARG A 131 3.50 12.70 15.05
N ILE A 132 2.55 12.35 14.18
CA ILE A 132 1.49 11.39 14.49
C ILE A 132 2.09 10.01 14.77
N SER A 133 2.97 9.53 13.88
CA SER A 133 3.64 8.25 14.02
C SER A 133 4.44 8.15 15.32
N HIS A 134 5.12 9.23 15.73
CA HIS A 134 5.82 9.26 17.01
C HIS A 134 4.87 9.09 18.21
N HIS A 135 3.72 9.77 18.21
CA HIS A 135 2.73 9.61 19.28
C HIS A 135 2.08 8.22 19.28
N ALA A 136 1.71 7.71 18.10
CA ALA A 136 1.15 6.38 17.92
C ALA A 136 2.11 5.27 18.39
N LEU A 137 3.39 5.38 18.07
CA LEU A 137 4.43 4.44 18.48
C LEU A 137 4.49 4.28 20.01
N HIS A 138 4.48 5.40 20.75
CA HIS A 138 4.49 5.37 22.22
C HIS A 138 3.24 4.71 22.81
N LEU A 139 2.06 4.95 22.22
CA LEU A 139 0.81 4.34 22.67
C LEU A 139 0.73 2.84 22.36
N LEU A 140 1.18 2.42 21.17
CA LEU A 140 1.21 1.00 20.82
C LEU A 140 2.14 0.23 21.74
N ARG A 141 3.33 0.78 22.02
CA ARG A 141 4.29 0.18 22.96
C ARG A 141 3.71 0.01 24.36
N SER A 142 2.89 0.94 24.84
CA SER A 142 2.29 0.86 26.18
C SER A 142 1.06 -0.05 26.26
N ARG A 143 0.32 -0.19 25.15
CA ARG A 143 -0.90 -1.02 25.09
C ARG A 143 -0.62 -2.49 24.85
N ASP A 144 0.28 -2.81 23.92
CA ASP A 144 0.58 -4.17 23.53
C ASP A 144 2.08 -4.31 23.23
N MET A 145 2.86 -4.46 24.30
CA MET A 145 4.30 -4.63 24.20
C MET A 145 4.69 -5.91 23.45
N GLU A 146 3.89 -6.98 23.54
CA GLU A 146 4.20 -8.24 22.88
C GLU A 146 4.04 -8.10 21.36
N TYR A 147 2.93 -7.53 20.91
CA TYR A 147 2.69 -7.28 19.50
C TYR A 147 3.64 -6.22 18.95
N PHE A 148 3.93 -5.17 19.73
CA PHE A 148 4.93 -4.17 19.36
C PHE A 148 6.31 -4.79 19.12
N ARG A 149 6.80 -5.67 19.99
CA ARG A 149 8.11 -6.34 19.83
C ARG A 149 8.21 -7.14 18.53
N LYS A 150 7.12 -7.74 18.08
CA LYS A 150 7.09 -8.54 16.84
C LYS A 150 7.39 -7.69 15.59
N PHE A 151 7.03 -6.41 15.63
CA PHE A 151 7.06 -5.54 14.45
C PHE A 151 7.79 -4.22 14.66
N GLU A 152 8.45 -4.02 15.81
CA GLU A 152 9.21 -2.81 16.15
C GLU A 152 10.17 -2.43 15.02
N ALA A 153 10.90 -3.41 14.47
CA ALA A 153 11.85 -3.20 13.38
C ALA A 153 11.23 -2.56 12.12
N VAL A 154 9.93 -2.71 11.93
CA VAL A 154 9.17 -2.25 10.76
C VAL A 154 8.54 -0.87 11.00
N VAL A 155 8.15 -0.55 12.24
CA VAL A 155 7.36 0.66 12.56
C VAL A 155 8.13 1.74 13.32
N LYS A 156 9.34 1.44 13.81
CA LYS A 156 10.14 2.39 14.58
C LYS A 156 10.65 3.58 13.76
N GLU A 157 10.97 3.34 12.48
CA GLU A 157 11.53 4.33 11.55
C GLU A 157 10.66 4.45 10.28
N PRO A 158 10.80 5.53 9.49
CA PRO A 158 10.17 5.63 8.18
C PRO A 158 10.54 4.47 7.25
N PHE A 159 9.56 3.93 6.53
CA PHE A 159 9.76 2.77 5.66
C PHE A 159 10.17 3.19 4.24
N LEU A 160 11.42 2.91 3.89
CA LEU A 160 12.01 3.28 2.60
C LEU A 160 11.92 2.15 1.57
N LEU A 161 10.88 2.14 0.75
CA LEU A 161 10.83 1.34 -0.49
C LEU A 161 11.69 1.98 -1.57
N ARG A 162 12.88 1.42 -1.82
CA ARG A 162 13.78 1.87 -2.89
C ARG A 162 13.66 1.05 -4.17
N THR A 163 12.91 -0.04 -4.13
CA THR A 163 12.69 -0.91 -5.28
C THR A 163 12.02 -0.12 -6.41
N PRO A 164 12.59 -0.11 -7.63
CA PRO A 164 11.96 0.56 -8.75
C PRO A 164 10.66 -0.17 -9.13
N TRP A 165 9.67 0.61 -9.57
CA TRP A 165 8.45 0.06 -10.13
C TRP A 165 8.77 -0.73 -11.41
N LYS A 166 7.98 -1.76 -11.69
CA LYS A 166 8.09 -2.60 -12.88
C LYS A 166 6.73 -2.68 -13.57
N TYR A 167 6.72 -2.63 -14.90
CA TYR A 167 5.54 -3.06 -15.65
C TYR A 167 5.45 -4.57 -15.55
N LEU A 168 4.27 -5.06 -15.18
CA LEU A 168 3.92 -6.47 -15.21
C LEU A 168 3.07 -6.71 -16.47
N ARG A 169 3.26 -7.84 -17.13
CA ARG A 169 2.41 -8.29 -18.24
C ARG A 169 1.55 -9.43 -17.71
N THR A 170 0.23 -9.27 -17.74
CA THR A 170 -0.73 -10.27 -17.25
C THR A 170 -0.99 -11.40 -18.25
N GLU A 171 -0.59 -11.24 -19.51
CA GLU A 171 -0.76 -12.22 -20.60
C GLU A 171 -0.12 -13.60 -20.32
N GLU A 172 0.91 -13.70 -19.47
CA GLU A 172 1.57 -14.97 -19.13
C GLU A 172 0.81 -15.79 -18.07
N GLU A 173 -0.05 -15.15 -17.26
CA GLU A 173 -0.87 -15.84 -16.24
C GLU A 173 -2.27 -16.20 -16.72
N GLU A 174 -2.76 -15.54 -17.79
CA GLU A 174 -4.06 -15.84 -18.44
C GLU A 174 -4.16 -17.30 -18.90
N GLN A 175 -3.03 -17.97 -19.12
CA GLN A 175 -2.95 -19.38 -19.53
C GLN A 175 -3.07 -20.39 -18.36
N ARG A 176 -3.19 -19.92 -17.11
CA ARG A 176 -3.33 -20.77 -15.92
C ARG A 176 -4.64 -20.52 -15.18
N GLU A 177 -5.77 -20.62 -15.90
CA GLU A 177 -7.11 -20.83 -15.32
C GLU A 177 -7.23 -22.22 -14.64
N GLU A 178 -6.25 -22.62 -13.83
CA GLU A 178 -6.45 -23.75 -12.92
C GLU A 178 -7.23 -23.23 -11.72
N THR A 179 -8.40 -23.82 -11.50
CA THR A 179 -9.29 -23.59 -10.36
C THR A 179 -8.48 -23.36 -9.09
N MET A 180 -8.41 -22.10 -8.69
CA MET A 180 -7.69 -21.68 -7.50
C MET A 180 -8.30 -22.38 -6.30
N THR A 181 -7.53 -23.22 -5.64
CA THR A 181 -7.88 -23.66 -4.30
C THR A 181 -7.57 -22.49 -3.39
N GLU A 182 -8.61 -21.88 -2.82
CA GLU A 182 -8.45 -20.96 -1.70
C GLU A 182 -7.83 -21.76 -0.55
N THR A 183 -6.50 -21.86 -0.55
CA THR A 183 -5.73 -22.39 0.55
C THR A 183 -5.76 -21.30 1.60
N TRP A 184 -6.84 -21.29 2.37
CA TRP A 184 -7.00 -20.38 3.47
C TRP A 184 -5.93 -20.68 4.51
N PHE A 185 -5.06 -19.70 4.75
CA PHE A 185 -4.13 -19.73 5.85
C PHE A 185 -4.64 -18.81 6.95
N PRO A 186 -4.67 -19.26 8.21
CA PRO A 186 -5.11 -18.43 9.32
C PRO A 186 -4.18 -17.22 9.49
N GLY A 187 -4.74 -16.04 9.77
CA GLY A 187 -3.96 -14.80 9.95
C GLY A 187 -2.83 -14.92 10.99
N ASN A 188 -3.01 -15.77 12.01
CA ASN A 188 -1.97 -16.07 12.99
C ASN A 188 -0.69 -16.69 12.39
N LEU A 189 -0.79 -17.43 11.28
CA LEU A 189 0.36 -17.97 10.57
C LEU A 189 1.06 -16.86 9.79
N SER A 190 0.29 -15.97 9.18
CA SER A 190 0.84 -14.87 8.42
C SER A 190 1.66 -13.93 9.31
N ASP A 191 1.07 -13.46 10.42
CA ASP A 191 1.75 -12.64 11.42
C ASP A 191 3.00 -13.32 11.98
N HIS A 192 2.93 -14.63 12.23
CA HIS A 192 4.07 -15.41 12.67
C HIS A 192 5.21 -15.37 11.65
N CYS A 193 4.91 -15.55 10.36
CA CYS A 193 5.92 -15.55 9.31
C CYS A 193 6.50 -14.15 9.02
N LEU A 194 5.68 -13.11 9.13
CA LEU A 194 6.15 -11.73 9.07
C LEU A 194 7.06 -11.41 10.27
N ALA A 195 6.68 -11.81 11.48
CA ALA A 195 7.51 -11.64 12.67
C ALA A 195 8.80 -12.48 12.63
N GLU A 196 8.78 -13.66 12.01
CA GLU A 196 9.96 -14.52 11.84
C GLU A 196 11.03 -13.80 10.99
N VAL A 197 10.63 -13.28 9.82
CA VAL A 197 11.58 -12.64 8.90
C VAL A 197 12.12 -11.32 9.44
N THR A 198 11.31 -10.56 10.17
CA THR A 198 11.72 -9.28 10.78
C THR A 198 12.59 -9.47 12.03
N GLY A 199 12.65 -10.69 12.59
CA GLY A 199 13.32 -11.00 13.84
C GLY A 199 12.50 -10.67 15.09
N GLY A 200 11.20 -10.42 14.93
CA GLY A 200 10.25 -10.15 16.01
C GLY A 200 9.92 -11.34 16.90
N LEU A 201 10.24 -12.56 16.47
CA LEU A 201 10.12 -13.78 17.29
C LEU A 201 11.31 -13.99 18.24
N ASN A 202 12.31 -13.12 18.20
CA ASN A 202 13.52 -13.26 19.01
C ASN A 202 13.21 -12.95 20.48
N SER A 203 12.97 -14.00 21.27
CA SER A 203 13.18 -13.93 22.72
C SER A 203 14.68 -13.77 23.02
N ASP A 204 15.06 -13.38 24.24
CA ASP A 204 16.47 -13.19 24.63
C ASP A 204 17.37 -14.42 24.38
N LYS A 205 16.77 -15.61 24.16
CA LYS A 205 17.46 -16.87 23.83
C LYS A 205 17.66 -17.12 22.32
N HIS A 206 17.12 -16.28 21.45
CA HIS A 206 17.06 -16.49 19.99
C HIS A 206 17.40 -15.23 19.18
N ARG A 207 18.20 -14.30 19.73
CA ARG A 207 18.63 -13.06 19.04
C ARG A 207 19.22 -13.28 17.63
N ASP A 208 19.73 -14.47 17.33
CA ASP A 208 20.43 -14.81 16.08
C ASP A 208 19.55 -15.40 14.96
N ARG A 209 18.21 -15.32 15.06
CA ARG A 209 17.29 -15.94 14.08
C ARG A 209 16.70 -14.98 13.04
N LYS A 210 17.06 -13.70 13.06
CA LYS A 210 16.62 -12.76 12.02
C LYS A 210 17.06 -13.28 10.63
N CYS A 211 16.20 -13.12 9.62
CA CYS A 211 16.43 -13.61 8.26
C CYS A 211 16.52 -15.15 8.12
N THR A 212 16.10 -15.91 9.14
CA THR A 212 15.90 -17.35 9.01
C THR A 212 14.45 -17.63 8.62
N VAL A 213 14.24 -18.65 7.79
CA VAL A 213 12.91 -19.03 7.31
C VAL A 213 12.65 -20.48 7.72
N SER A 214 11.60 -20.72 8.49
CA SER A 214 11.15 -22.06 8.85
C SER A 214 10.47 -22.75 7.67
N GLU A 215 10.47 -24.09 7.63
CA GLU A 215 9.74 -24.84 6.59
C GLU A 215 8.24 -24.49 6.57
N ARG A 216 7.68 -24.14 7.73
CA ARG A 216 6.27 -23.73 7.84
C ARG A 216 6.03 -22.41 7.10
N CYS A 217 6.87 -21.40 7.35
CA CYS A 217 6.75 -20.11 6.68
C CYS A 217 7.16 -20.18 5.21
N TRP A 218 8.14 -21.01 4.86
CA TRP A 218 8.49 -21.25 3.47
C TRP A 218 7.30 -21.78 2.68
N ARG A 219 6.63 -22.84 3.16
CA ARG A 219 5.44 -23.40 2.50
C ARG A 219 4.31 -22.38 2.34
N PHE A 220 4.11 -21.52 3.35
CA PHE A 220 3.13 -20.45 3.27
C PHE A 220 3.51 -19.42 2.19
N ILE A 221 4.73 -18.92 2.19
CA ILE A 221 5.20 -17.87 1.28
C ILE A 221 5.30 -18.35 -0.18
N THR A 222 5.61 -19.62 -0.39
CA THR A 222 5.72 -20.19 -1.75
C THR A 222 4.46 -20.89 -2.23
N ALA A 223 3.37 -20.89 -1.46
CA ALA A 223 2.11 -21.45 -1.93
C ALA A 223 1.66 -20.72 -3.20
N SER A 224 1.36 -21.49 -4.26
CA SER A 224 0.83 -21.00 -5.53
C SER A 224 -0.70 -20.97 -5.52
N HIS A 225 -1.29 -20.30 -6.51
CA HIS A 225 -2.75 -20.20 -6.69
C HIS A 225 -3.49 -19.63 -5.48
N THR A 226 -2.82 -18.73 -4.75
CA THR A 226 -3.38 -17.99 -3.64
C THR A 226 -4.04 -16.72 -4.17
N SER A 227 -5.09 -16.29 -3.49
CA SER A 227 -5.76 -15.03 -3.72
C SER A 227 -5.90 -14.28 -2.40
N GLY A 228 -6.47 -13.10 -2.48
CA GLY A 228 -6.99 -12.46 -1.31
C GLY A 228 -5.91 -11.99 -0.32
N TYR A 229 -6.29 -11.99 0.96
CA TYR A 229 -5.41 -11.76 2.11
C TYR A 229 -4.12 -12.58 2.06
N THR A 230 -4.20 -13.87 1.68
CA THR A 230 -3.03 -14.76 1.59
C THR A 230 -2.01 -14.19 0.61
N LEU A 231 -2.44 -13.86 -0.61
CA LEU A 231 -1.56 -13.34 -1.65
C LEU A 231 -0.91 -12.01 -1.24
N SER A 232 -1.70 -11.07 -0.69
CA SER A 232 -1.19 -9.81 -0.17
C SER A 232 -0.10 -10.01 0.88
N HIS A 233 -0.30 -10.96 1.79
CA HIS A 233 0.67 -11.24 2.85
C HIS A 233 1.93 -11.95 2.35
N GLN A 234 1.83 -12.78 1.30
CA GLN A 234 3.01 -13.36 0.65
C GLN A 234 3.87 -12.27 0.00
N ILE A 235 3.24 -11.28 -0.64
CA ILE A 235 3.93 -10.10 -1.19
C ILE A 235 4.54 -9.28 -0.05
N LEU A 236 3.76 -8.97 0.98
CA LEU A 236 4.20 -8.19 2.14
C LEU A 236 5.43 -8.82 2.81
N TRP A 237 5.47 -10.14 2.95
CA TRP A 237 6.62 -10.84 3.52
C TRP A 237 7.91 -10.56 2.75
N THR A 238 7.87 -10.55 1.41
CA THR A 238 9.05 -10.22 0.60
C THR A 238 9.47 -8.75 0.76
N ILE A 239 8.49 -7.85 0.86
CA ILE A 239 8.72 -6.41 1.10
C ILE A 239 9.37 -6.18 2.47
N LEU A 240 8.88 -6.85 3.52
CA LEU A 240 9.46 -6.76 4.86
C LEU A 240 10.85 -7.36 4.91
N GLY A 241 11.05 -8.53 4.28
CA GLY A 241 12.35 -9.16 4.15
C GLY A 241 13.38 -8.23 3.50
N GLU A 242 12.98 -7.48 2.47
CA GLU A 242 13.84 -6.47 1.83
C GLU A 242 14.14 -5.31 2.78
N HIS A 243 13.11 -4.76 3.42
CA HIS A 243 13.25 -3.64 4.34
C HIS A 243 14.18 -3.94 5.52
N VAL A 244 14.09 -5.16 6.07
CA VAL A 244 14.94 -5.56 7.19
C VAL A 244 16.31 -6.13 6.75
N GLY A 245 16.62 -6.12 5.45
CA GLY A 245 17.94 -6.51 4.92
C GLY A 245 18.17 -8.02 4.86
N CYS A 246 17.12 -8.82 4.69
CA CYS A 246 17.17 -10.28 4.73
C CYS A 246 17.26 -10.97 3.35
N MET A 247 17.21 -10.23 2.25
CA MET A 247 17.10 -10.81 0.91
C MET A 247 18.22 -11.79 0.57
N GLU A 248 19.47 -11.49 0.94
CA GLU A 248 20.61 -12.39 0.66
C GLU A 248 20.41 -13.78 1.28
N ASN A 249 19.99 -13.82 2.55
CA ASN A 249 19.75 -15.08 3.27
C ASN A 249 18.56 -15.85 2.69
N ILE A 250 17.49 -15.12 2.36
CA ILE A 250 16.27 -15.72 1.79
C ILE A 250 16.55 -16.24 0.38
N ASP A 251 17.25 -15.49 -0.47
CA ASP A 251 17.61 -15.92 -1.83
C ASP A 251 18.50 -17.16 -1.79
N LYS A 252 19.47 -17.21 -0.86
CA LYS A 252 20.30 -18.40 -0.65
C LYS A 252 19.45 -19.59 -0.20
N TYR A 253 18.44 -19.38 0.64
CA TYR A 253 17.51 -20.42 1.08
C TYR A 253 16.61 -20.91 -0.07
N ALA A 254 16.10 -19.99 -0.89
CA ALA A 254 15.27 -20.25 -2.07
C ALA A 254 16.01 -21.07 -3.13
N ARG A 255 17.24 -20.68 -3.46
CA ARG A 255 18.09 -21.40 -4.44
C ARG A 255 18.39 -22.83 -4.02
N ARG A 256 18.58 -23.10 -2.73
CA ARG A 256 18.76 -24.48 -2.21
C ARG A 256 17.51 -25.35 -2.40
N ARG A 257 16.36 -24.76 -2.68
CA ARG A 257 15.07 -25.44 -2.91
C ARG A 257 14.64 -25.42 -4.37
N GLY A 258 15.55 -25.11 -5.29
CA GLY A 258 15.31 -25.14 -6.73
C GLY A 258 14.82 -23.82 -7.34
N MET A 259 14.66 -22.75 -6.55
CA MET A 259 14.29 -21.43 -7.08
C MET A 259 15.53 -20.66 -7.53
N LEU A 260 15.94 -20.86 -8.78
CA LEU A 260 17.21 -20.35 -9.32
C LEU A 260 17.30 -18.81 -9.30
N GLU A 261 16.19 -18.14 -9.57
CA GLU A 261 16.05 -16.67 -9.51
C GLU A 261 15.79 -16.14 -8.08
N GLY A 262 15.74 -17.02 -7.09
CA GLY A 262 15.49 -16.67 -5.70
C GLY A 262 14.10 -16.07 -5.48
N THR A 263 14.04 -15.04 -4.63
CA THR A 263 12.78 -14.35 -4.29
C THR A 263 12.28 -13.41 -5.38
N ALA A 264 13.08 -13.10 -6.40
CA ALA A 264 12.64 -12.27 -7.52
C ALA A 264 11.52 -12.95 -8.30
N GLU A 265 11.65 -14.26 -8.53
CA GLU A 265 10.62 -15.11 -9.15
C GLU A 265 9.34 -15.17 -8.30
N LEU A 266 9.49 -15.35 -6.98
CA LEU A 266 8.35 -15.33 -6.04
C LEU A 266 7.57 -14.03 -6.14
N ARG A 267 8.29 -12.91 -6.10
CA ARG A 267 7.69 -11.57 -6.14
C ARG A 267 7.03 -11.30 -7.48
N HIS A 268 7.68 -11.67 -8.58
CA HIS A 268 7.14 -11.46 -9.92
C HIS A 268 5.82 -12.20 -10.10
N ARG A 269 5.77 -13.49 -9.74
CA ARG A 269 4.56 -14.30 -9.81
C ARG A 269 3.45 -13.73 -8.94
N HIS A 270 3.71 -13.50 -7.65
CA HIS A 270 2.69 -13.03 -6.71
C HIS A 270 2.15 -11.65 -7.09
N CYS A 271 3.00 -10.72 -7.51
CA CYS A 271 2.55 -9.40 -7.97
C CYS A 271 1.77 -9.47 -9.29
N SER A 272 2.11 -10.39 -10.19
CA SER A 272 1.36 -10.58 -11.43
C SER A 272 -0.04 -11.12 -11.10
N SER A 273 -0.12 -12.14 -10.24
CA SER A 273 -1.39 -12.72 -9.81
C SER A 273 -2.27 -11.68 -9.11
N ALA A 274 -1.66 -10.81 -8.29
CA ALA A 274 -2.37 -9.74 -7.62
C ALA A 274 -2.92 -8.71 -8.62
N LEU A 275 -2.13 -8.33 -9.62
CA LEU A 275 -2.57 -7.43 -10.69
C LEU A 275 -3.72 -8.05 -11.50
N HIS A 276 -3.60 -9.33 -11.87
CA HIS A 276 -4.64 -10.05 -12.58
C HIS A 276 -5.96 -10.06 -11.79
N HIS A 277 -5.93 -10.33 -10.49
CA HIS A 277 -7.14 -10.27 -9.64
C HIS A 277 -7.75 -8.86 -9.57
N MET A 278 -6.89 -7.84 -9.45
CA MET A 278 -7.35 -6.44 -9.43
C MET A 278 -8.02 -6.06 -10.75
N GLU A 279 -7.42 -6.41 -11.89
CA GLU A 279 -8.00 -6.17 -13.22
C GLU A 279 -9.33 -6.91 -13.39
N ALA A 280 -9.38 -8.18 -13.01
CA ALA A 280 -10.59 -9.00 -13.09
C ALA A 280 -11.74 -8.41 -12.24
N LEU A 281 -11.44 -7.90 -11.04
CA LEU A 281 -12.44 -7.32 -10.16
C LEU A 281 -12.90 -5.93 -10.65
N MET A 282 -11.98 -5.12 -11.18
CA MET A 282 -12.33 -3.87 -11.84
C MET A 282 -13.25 -4.08 -13.04
N HIS A 283 -12.98 -5.10 -13.87
CA HIS A 283 -13.81 -5.44 -15.02
C HIS A 283 -15.23 -5.88 -14.63
N ARG A 284 -15.39 -6.55 -13.49
CA ARG A 284 -16.70 -7.04 -13.00
C ARG A 284 -17.50 -6.01 -12.22
N GLY A 285 -16.92 -4.83 -11.95
CA GLY A 285 -17.52 -3.80 -11.11
C GLY A 285 -17.31 -4.13 -9.63
N ALA A 286 -16.19 -3.68 -9.06
CA ALA A 286 -15.84 -3.91 -7.66
C ALA A 286 -16.91 -3.31 -6.72
N ALA A 287 -17.46 -4.12 -5.81
CA ALA A 287 -18.27 -3.60 -4.72
C ALA A 287 -17.41 -2.72 -3.81
N GLN A 288 -18.03 -1.78 -3.07
CA GLN A 288 -17.28 -0.86 -2.20
C GLN A 288 -16.43 -1.59 -1.14
N ALA A 289 -16.91 -2.73 -0.63
CA ALA A 289 -16.16 -3.59 0.28
C ALA A 289 -14.95 -4.26 -0.39
N ASP A 290 -15.01 -4.48 -1.70
CA ASP A 290 -13.93 -5.05 -2.48
C ASP A 290 -12.96 -3.98 -2.98
N GLN A 291 -13.27 -2.69 -2.87
CA GLN A 291 -12.34 -1.60 -3.21
C GLN A 291 -11.22 -1.44 -2.17
N ASP A 292 -11.37 -2.04 -0.98
CA ASP A 292 -10.31 -2.24 0.01
C ASP A 292 -9.29 -3.33 -0.43
N MET A 293 -9.50 -3.88 -1.63
CA MET A 293 -8.67 -4.89 -2.33
C MET A 293 -7.17 -4.67 -2.29
N PHE A 294 -6.75 -3.42 -2.19
CA PHE A 294 -5.40 -3.02 -2.52
C PHE A 294 -4.38 -3.46 -1.48
N LEU A 295 -4.81 -3.91 -0.29
CA LEU A 295 -3.92 -4.52 0.71
C LEU A 295 -4.56 -5.69 1.50
N GLU A 296 -5.87 -5.70 1.77
CA GLU A 296 -6.51 -6.76 2.59
C GLU A 296 -7.83 -7.24 1.97
N THR A 297 -7.77 -8.33 1.20
CA THR A 297 -8.98 -8.96 0.67
C THR A 297 -9.49 -9.98 1.68
N ARG A 298 -10.61 -9.68 2.36
CA ARG A 298 -11.47 -10.73 2.91
C ARG A 298 -12.21 -11.41 1.76
N SER A 299 -11.58 -12.38 1.10
CA SER A 299 -12.36 -13.36 0.36
C SER A 299 -13.11 -14.23 1.38
N GLY A 300 -14.45 -14.23 1.29
CA GLY A 300 -15.31 -15.06 2.13
C GLY A 300 -16.17 -14.30 3.15
N ILE A 301 -17.13 -13.49 2.71
CA ILE A 301 -18.37 -13.32 3.49
C ILE A 301 -19.22 -14.57 3.22
N HIS A 302 -19.05 -15.60 4.05
CA HIS A 302 -20.20 -16.45 4.35
C HIS A 302 -21.10 -15.66 5.33
N PRO A 303 -22.43 -15.66 5.15
CA PRO A 303 -23.32 -15.13 6.17
C PRO A 303 -23.05 -15.88 7.48
N PRO A 304 -23.23 -15.25 8.65
CA PRO A 304 -23.17 -15.98 9.91
C PRO A 304 -24.27 -17.04 9.86
N ASP A 305 -23.88 -18.31 9.72
CA ASP A 305 -24.77 -19.41 10.00
C ASP A 305 -25.21 -19.24 11.45
N GLY A 306 -26.52 -19.05 11.61
CA GLY A 306 -27.14 -18.86 12.91
C GLY A 306 -26.88 -20.05 13.81
N GLY A 307 -26.60 -19.76 15.08
CA GLY A 307 -26.52 -20.77 16.12
C GLY A 307 -25.94 -20.17 17.38
N PHE A 308 -26.75 -20.19 18.43
CA PHE A 308 -26.40 -19.86 19.81
C PHE A 308 -25.14 -20.56 20.31
#